data_AF-A0A2E3LVG7-F1
#
_entry.id   AF-A0A2E3LVG7-F1
#
_cell.length_a   1.000
_cell.length_b   1.000
_cell.length_c   1.000
_cell.angle_alpha   90.00
_cell.angle_beta   90.00
_cell.angle_gamma   90.00
#
_symmetry.space_group_name_H-M   'P 1'
#
loop_
_entity.id
_entity.type
_entity.pdbx_description
1 polymer ?
#
loop_
_entity_poly.entity_id
_entity_poly.type
_entity_poly.pdbx_seq_one_letter_code
_entity_poly.pdbx_strand_id
1 'polypeptide(L)'
;MRFNTPFLSAICMIFILMLLSVGLLCVVMPWAPDFRASVSEFLLAQTTIIFLFGIGFIATALVLLISISLLSPSHILTIKMGKKSVAVDHAIVDQYIQNYWEQVLPQQAVFHQVLFRKNNIVEIVANLPSIPTESQGPLLDRIERDLSKLFEETLGYRKEFLFSVNFRQPEKEPEQIPLEQSL
;
A
#
# COMPACT_ATOMS: atom_id res chain seq x y z
N MET A 1 -9.31 10.72 13.16
CA MET A 1 -7.99 11.34 12.87
C MET A 1 -7.28 10.49 11.83
N ARG A 2 -6.82 11.07 10.71
CA ARG A 2 -5.89 10.42 9.79
C ARG A 2 -4.53 10.43 10.49
N PHE A 3 -4.13 9.33 11.11
CA PHE A 3 -2.74 9.20 11.55
C PHE A 3 -1.89 8.97 10.29
N ASN A 4 -0.92 9.86 10.09
CA ASN A 4 -0.10 9.93 8.89
C ASN A 4 0.74 8.64 8.76
N THR A 5 0.63 7.97 7.62
CA THR A 5 1.45 6.83 7.16
C THR A 5 2.97 6.91 7.46
N PRO A 6 3.65 8.07 7.47
CA PRO A 6 5.07 8.14 7.86
C PRO A 6 5.37 7.70 9.30
N PHE A 7 4.43 7.85 10.25
CA PHE A 7 4.70 7.53 11.65
C PHE A 7 4.84 6.01 11.88
N LEU A 8 3.97 5.22 11.25
CA LEU A 8 4.07 3.76 11.28
C LEU A 8 5.36 3.28 10.61
N SER A 9 5.69 3.85 9.45
CA SER A 9 6.92 3.51 8.72
C SER A 9 8.17 3.75 9.56
N ALA A 10 8.22 4.87 10.29
CA ALA A 10 9.31 5.19 11.22
C ALA A 10 9.40 4.18 12.38
N ILE A 11 8.27 3.78 12.98
CA ILE A 11 8.27 2.80 14.06
C ILE A 11 8.73 1.43 13.57
N CYS A 12 8.26 0.97 12.41
CA CYS A 12 8.72 -0.28 11.81
C CYS A 12 10.22 -0.25 11.50
N MET A 13 10.74 0.88 11.00
CA MET A 13 12.17 1.06 10.75
C MET A 13 13.00 0.95 12.03
N ILE A 14 12.58 1.62 13.11
CA ILE A 14 13.24 1.53 14.42
C ILE A 14 13.22 0.08 14.94
N PHE A 15 12.08 -0.61 14.80
CA PHE A 15 11.93 -1.99 15.24
C PHE A 15 12.87 -2.94 14.48
N ILE A 16 12.98 -2.79 13.15
CA ILE A 16 13.91 -3.56 12.31
C ILE A 16 15.35 -3.31 12.75
N LEU A 17 15.73 -2.05 13.00
CA LEU A 17 17.08 -1.69 13.45
C LEU A 17 17.39 -2.31 14.82
N MET A 18 16.41 -2.32 15.73
CA MET A 18 16.55 -2.96 17.04
C MET A 18 16.74 -4.47 16.90
N LEU A 19 15.91 -5.16 16.10
CA LEU A 19 16.08 -6.60 15.83
C LEU A 19 17.44 -6.91 15.21
N LEU A 20 17.90 -6.08 14.27
CA LEU A 20 19.18 -6.27 13.61
C LEU A 20 20.34 -6.14 14.60
N SER A 21 20.27 -5.14 15.50
CA SER A 21 21.28 -4.97 16.57
C SER A 21 21.32 -6.15 17.54
N VAL A 22 20.16 -6.66 17.97
CA VAL A 22 20.06 -7.82 18.87
C VAL A 22 20.54 -9.09 18.17
N GLY A 23 20.16 -9.27 16.89
CA GLY A 23 20.61 -10.40 16.08
C GLY A 23 22.12 -10.40 15.87
N LEU A 24 22.71 -9.24 15.55
CA LEU A 24 24.16 -9.08 15.43
C LEU A 24 24.85 -9.42 16.76
N LEU A 25 24.31 -8.95 17.88
CA LEU A 25 24.84 -9.25 19.21
C LEU A 25 24.82 -10.76 19.49
N CYS A 26 23.73 -11.46 19.15
CA CYS A 26 23.64 -12.92 19.27
C CYS A 26 24.67 -13.67 18.40
N VAL A 27 24.94 -13.19 17.19
CA VAL A 27 25.92 -13.80 16.28
C VAL A 27 27.36 -13.59 16.76
N VAL A 28 27.67 -12.43 17.35
CA VAL A 28 29.01 -12.12 17.88
C VAL A 28 29.24 -12.77 19.25
N MET A 29 28.19 -12.98 20.05
CA MET A 29 28.25 -13.59 21.38
C MET A 29 29.08 -14.87 21.50
N PRO A 30 28.97 -15.88 20.60
CA PRO A 30 29.76 -17.11 20.71
C PRO A 30 31.27 -16.90 20.54
N TRP A 31 31.71 -15.81 19.90
CA TRP A 31 33.12 -15.52 19.67
C TRP A 31 33.78 -14.70 20.79
N ALA A 32 32.98 -14.18 21.74
CA ALA A 32 33.45 -13.35 22.85
C ALA A 32 33.14 -14.03 24.20
N PRO A 33 34.01 -14.94 24.70
CA PRO A 33 33.75 -15.70 25.93
C PRO A 33 33.65 -14.81 27.18
N ASP A 34 34.43 -13.73 27.25
CA ASP A 34 34.39 -12.78 28.37
C ASP A 34 33.07 -12.00 28.40
N PHE A 35 32.59 -11.57 27.23
CA PHE A 35 31.30 -10.90 27.10
C PHE A 35 30.14 -11.80 27.53
N ARG A 36 30.20 -13.09 27.18
CA ARG A 36 29.23 -14.09 27.61
C ARG A 36 29.20 -14.25 29.14
N ALA A 37 30.37 -14.29 29.78
CA ALA A 37 30.48 -14.40 31.23
C ALA A 37 29.85 -13.19 31.93
N SER A 38 30.20 -11.97 31.50
CA SER A 38 29.64 -10.74 32.06
C SER A 38 28.12 -10.63 31.84
N VAL A 39 27.61 -11.03 30.67
CA VAL A 39 26.17 -11.05 30.40
C VAL A 39 25.45 -12.06 31.30
N SER A 40 26.03 -13.25 31.52
CA SER A 40 25.43 -14.26 32.40
C SER A 40 25.38 -13.84 33.87
N GLU A 41 26.44 -13.19 34.34
CA GLU A 41 26.51 -12.65 35.70
C GLU A 41 25.54 -11.48 35.87
N PHE A 42 25.46 -10.60 34.88
CA PHE A 42 24.47 -9.51 34.87
C PHE A 42 23.04 -10.04 34.85
N LEU A 43 22.76 -11.10 34.08
CA LEU A 43 21.45 -11.74 34.03
C LEU A 43 21.02 -12.31 35.38
N LEU A 44 21.97 -12.88 36.13
CA LEU A 44 21.72 -13.47 37.44
C LEU A 44 21.65 -12.42 38.56
N ALA A 45 22.46 -11.35 38.48
CA ALA A 45 22.55 -10.32 39.51
C ALA A 45 21.39 -9.33 39.49
N GLN A 46 20.81 -9.06 38.31
CA GLN A 46 19.85 -7.97 38.11
C GLN A 46 18.48 -8.45 37.59
N THR A 47 17.97 -9.54 38.16
CA THR A 47 16.66 -10.14 37.81
C THR A 47 15.53 -9.11 37.79
N THR A 48 15.52 -8.17 38.73
CA THR A 48 14.50 -7.11 38.81
C THR A 48 14.51 -6.17 37.60
N ILE A 49 15.70 -5.79 37.12
CA ILE A 49 15.85 -4.89 35.97
C ILE A 49 15.38 -5.61 34.71
N ILE A 50 15.74 -6.89 34.55
CA ILE A 50 15.35 -7.71 33.40
C ILE A 50 13.84 -7.92 33.36
N PHE A 51 13.23 -8.15 34.52
CA PHE A 51 11.78 -8.26 34.64
C PHE A 51 11.07 -6.96 34.21
N LEU A 52 11.57 -5.81 34.65
CA LEU A 52 11.02 -4.50 34.28
C LEU A 52 11.16 -4.22 32.77
N PHE A 53 12.31 -4.54 32.18
CA PHE A 53 12.52 -4.46 30.73
C PHE A 53 11.57 -5.39 29.96
N GLY A 54 11.38 -6.62 30.42
CA GLY A 54 10.45 -7.58 29.83
C GLY A 54 9.01 -7.05 29.79
N ILE A 55 8.56 -6.46 30.90
CA ILE A 55 7.24 -5.80 30.96
C ILE A 55 7.15 -4.64 29.96
N GLY A 56 8.20 -3.81 29.87
CA GLY A 56 8.28 -2.72 28.90
C GLY A 56 8.11 -3.21 27.46
N PHE A 57 8.84 -4.26 27.08
CA PHE A 57 8.73 -4.88 25.76
C PHE A 57 7.32 -5.43 25.48
N ILE A 58 6.72 -6.12 26.44
CA ILE A 58 5.35 -6.64 26.30
C ILE A 58 4.36 -5.48 26.10
N ALA A 59 4.46 -4.42 26.90
CA ALA A 59 3.59 -3.26 26.77
C ALA A 59 3.73 -2.58 25.40
N THR A 60 4.96 -2.40 24.90
CA THR A 60 5.20 -1.86 23.56
C THR A 60 4.65 -2.77 22.47
N ALA A 61 4.83 -4.09 22.57
CA ALA A 61 4.27 -5.05 21.63
C ALA A 61 2.74 -5.01 21.61
N LEU A 62 2.11 -4.84 22.76
CA LEU A 62 0.65 -4.76 22.89
C LEU A 62 0.10 -3.48 22.26
N VAL A 63 0.76 -2.34 22.49
CA VAL A 63 0.42 -1.07 21.83
C VAL A 63 0.59 -1.17 20.31
N LEU A 64 1.64 -1.82 19.83
CA LEU A 64 1.85 -2.07 18.40
C LEU A 64 0.76 -2.96 17.81
N LEU A 65 0.41 -4.06 18.50
CA LEU A 65 -0.61 -5.00 18.05
C LEU A 65 -1.98 -4.31 17.97
N ILE A 66 -2.35 -3.52 18.98
CA ILE A 66 -3.56 -2.69 18.97
C ILE A 66 -3.50 -1.68 17.82
N SER A 67 -2.35 -1.03 17.62
CA SER A 67 -2.17 -0.06 16.54
C SER A 67 -2.35 -0.71 15.18
N ILE A 68 -1.74 -1.87 14.92
CA ILE A 68 -1.88 -2.63 13.68
C ILE A 68 -3.32 -3.11 13.52
N SER A 69 -3.97 -3.58 14.58
CA SER A 69 -5.37 -4.03 14.52
C SER A 69 -6.34 -2.89 14.23
N LEU A 70 -6.07 -1.68 14.72
CA LEU A 70 -6.83 -0.46 14.40
C LEU A 70 -6.51 0.07 13.01
N LEU A 71 -5.30 -0.18 12.52
CA LEU A 71 -4.84 0.28 11.21
C LEU A 71 -5.17 -0.71 10.09
N SER A 72 -5.49 -1.96 10.42
CA SER A 72 -5.88 -2.98 9.46
C SER A 72 -7.09 -2.46 8.68
N PRO A 73 -6.95 -2.16 7.38
CA PRO A 73 -8.06 -1.72 6.58
C PRO A 73 -8.90 -2.96 6.26
N SER A 74 -9.66 -3.45 7.25
CA SER A 74 -10.84 -4.26 6.95
C SER A 74 -11.87 -3.33 6.32
N HIS A 75 -11.62 -2.90 5.08
CA HIS A 75 -12.60 -2.25 4.21
C HIS A 75 -13.61 -3.30 3.73
N ILE A 76 -14.26 -3.98 4.66
CA ILE A 76 -15.47 -4.75 4.35
C ILE A 76 -16.58 -3.72 4.26
N LEU A 77 -16.92 -3.38 3.02
CA LEU A 77 -17.93 -2.39 2.72
C LEU A 77 -19.31 -3.05 2.86
N THR A 78 -19.97 -2.81 3.99
CA THR A 78 -21.36 -3.24 4.20
C THR A 78 -22.28 -2.29 3.42
N ILE A 79 -22.57 -2.61 2.16
CA ILE A 79 -23.57 -1.89 1.37
C ILE A 79 -24.94 -2.23 1.93
N LYS A 80 -25.63 -1.26 2.55
CA LYS A 80 -27.05 -1.39 2.91
C LYS A 80 -27.89 -1.32 1.63
N MET A 81 -28.08 -2.47 0.99
CA MET A 81 -29.29 -2.73 0.20
C MET A 81 -30.39 -3.19 1.17
N GLY A 82 -31.65 -2.80 0.92
CA GLY A 82 -32.78 -3.19 1.77
C GLY A 82 -32.82 -4.69 2.07
N LYS A 83 -33.20 -5.05 3.31
CA LYS A 83 -33.34 -6.39 3.94
C LYS A 83 -32.26 -7.48 3.70
N LYS A 84 -31.31 -7.35 2.78
CA LYS A 84 -30.19 -8.27 2.57
C LYS A 84 -28.96 -7.48 2.13
N SER A 85 -28.01 -7.28 3.04
CA SER A 85 -26.72 -6.64 2.74
C SER A 85 -25.74 -7.70 2.26
N VAL A 86 -25.17 -7.50 1.07
CA VAL A 86 -24.05 -8.27 0.56
C VAL A 86 -22.80 -7.41 0.76
N ALA A 87 -21.86 -7.92 1.56
CA ALA A 87 -20.54 -7.34 1.66
C ALA A 87 -19.81 -7.61 0.34
N VAL A 88 -19.49 -6.55 -0.40
CA VAL A 88 -18.69 -6.66 -1.63
C VAL A 88 -17.23 -6.52 -1.21
N ASP A 89 -16.46 -7.57 -1.44
CA ASP A 89 -15.03 -7.59 -1.16
C ASP A 89 -14.28 -6.66 -2.13
N HIS A 90 -13.27 -5.95 -1.63
CA HIS A 90 -12.36 -5.12 -2.42
C HIS A 90 -11.78 -5.92 -3.58
N ALA A 91 -11.40 -7.18 -3.33
CA ALA A 91 -10.83 -8.07 -4.33
C ALA A 91 -11.75 -8.31 -5.53
N ILE A 92 -13.07 -8.30 -5.32
CA ILE A 92 -14.05 -8.48 -6.39
C ILE A 92 -14.06 -7.25 -7.30
N VAL A 93 -14.06 -6.05 -6.72
CA VAL A 93 -14.04 -4.79 -7.48
C VAL A 93 -12.75 -4.66 -8.28
N ASP A 94 -11.62 -5.01 -7.66
CA ASP A 94 -10.30 -4.99 -8.29
C ASP A 94 -10.24 -5.96 -9.48
N GLN A 95 -10.75 -7.18 -9.31
CA GLN A 95 -10.83 -8.18 -10.37
C GLN A 95 -11.68 -7.72 -11.56
N TYR A 96 -12.83 -7.07 -11.33
CA TYR A 96 -13.65 -6.55 -12.42
C TYR A 96 -12.96 -5.42 -13.19
N ILE A 97 -12.25 -4.53 -12.49
CA ILE A 97 -11.50 -3.46 -13.13
C ILE A 97 -10.32 -4.03 -13.91
N GLN A 98 -9.61 -5.02 -13.38
CA GLN A 98 -8.56 -5.72 -14.11
C GLN A 98 -9.10 -6.33 -15.40
N ASN A 99 -10.20 -7.08 -15.34
CA ASN A 99 -10.83 -7.67 -16.51
C ASN A 99 -11.26 -6.62 -17.54
N TYR A 100 -11.75 -5.46 -17.10
CA TYR A 100 -12.09 -4.36 -17.99
C TYR A 100 -10.86 -3.86 -18.75
N TRP A 101 -9.73 -3.64 -18.06
CA TRP A 101 -8.50 -3.21 -18.72
C TRP A 101 -7.95 -4.23 -19.70
N GLU A 102 -8.01 -5.52 -19.38
CA GLU A 102 -7.60 -6.60 -20.28
C GLU A 102 -8.47 -6.64 -21.56
N GLN A 103 -9.75 -6.28 -21.47
CA GLN A 103 -10.63 -6.20 -22.63
C GLN A 103 -10.40 -4.96 -23.50
N VAL A 104 -10.13 -3.80 -22.87
CA VAL A 104 -9.99 -2.52 -23.57
C VAL A 104 -8.58 -2.31 -24.12
N LEU A 105 -7.55 -2.76 -23.40
CA LEU A 105 -6.13 -2.61 -23.72
C LEU A 105 -5.38 -3.95 -23.58
N PRO A 106 -5.73 -4.98 -24.38
CA PRO A 106 -5.17 -6.33 -24.25
C PRO A 106 -3.64 -6.39 -24.48
N GLN A 107 -3.08 -5.40 -25.18
CA GLN A 107 -1.66 -5.37 -25.54
C GLN A 107 -0.80 -4.61 -24.52
N GLN A 108 -1.38 -3.99 -23.49
CA GLN A 108 -0.65 -3.13 -22.57
C GLN A 108 -1.12 -3.32 -21.13
N ALA A 109 -0.19 -3.64 -20.23
CA ALA A 109 -0.49 -3.77 -18.81
C ALA A 109 -0.77 -2.41 -18.18
N VAL A 110 -2.04 -2.14 -17.87
CA VAL A 110 -2.48 -0.92 -17.17
C VAL A 110 -2.36 -1.14 -15.67
N PHE A 111 -1.44 -0.41 -15.03
CA PHE A 111 -1.39 -0.38 -13.58
C PHE A 111 -2.57 0.43 -13.05
N HIS A 112 -3.39 -0.18 -12.20
CA HIS A 112 -4.54 0.46 -11.57
C HIS A 112 -4.53 0.23 -10.06
N GLN A 113 -5.20 1.11 -9.34
CA GLN A 113 -5.41 1.01 -7.91
C GLN A 113 -6.82 1.48 -7.57
N VAL A 114 -7.55 0.64 -6.83
CA VAL A 114 -8.89 0.97 -6.33
C VAL A 114 -8.79 1.40 -4.87
N LEU A 115 -9.09 2.66 -4.63
CA LEU A 115 -9.13 3.30 -3.31
C LEU A 115 -10.59 3.52 -2.92
N PHE A 116 -10.90 3.33 -1.65
CA PHE A 116 -12.23 3.63 -1.12
C PHE A 116 -12.12 4.80 -0.15
N ARG A 117 -12.79 5.92 -0.47
CA ARG A 117 -12.81 7.10 0.39
C ARG A 117 -13.98 7.05 1.37
N LYS A 118 -13.92 7.94 2.38
CA LYS A 118 -15.03 8.20 3.30
C LYS A 118 -16.31 8.52 2.50
N ASN A 119 -17.47 8.12 3.03
CA ASN A 119 -18.79 8.16 2.38
C ASN A 119 -19.05 7.07 1.32
N ASN A 120 -18.22 6.02 1.27
CA ASN A 120 -18.33 4.91 0.32
C ASN A 120 -18.21 5.36 -1.13
N ILE A 121 -17.34 6.34 -1.40
CA ILE A 121 -16.99 6.78 -2.76
C ILE A 121 -15.84 5.92 -3.23
N VAL A 122 -16.00 5.26 -4.38
CA VAL A 122 -14.93 4.50 -5.03
C VAL A 122 -14.05 5.48 -5.80
N GLU A 123 -12.74 5.39 -5.63
CA GLU A 123 -11.74 6.15 -6.37
C GLU A 123 -10.85 5.17 -7.12
N ILE A 124 -10.79 5.31 -8.44
CA ILE A 124 -10.01 4.44 -9.32
C ILE A 124 -8.88 5.29 -9.87
N VAL A 125 -7.64 4.90 -9.56
CA VAL A 125 -6.44 5.53 -10.08
C VAL A 125 -5.85 4.62 -11.14
N ALA A 126 -5.73 5.10 -12.38
CA ALA A 126 -5.17 4.33 -13.49
C ALA A 126 -3.99 5.05 -14.14
N ASN A 127 -2.91 4.30 -14.37
CA ASN A 127 -1.74 4.78 -15.10
C ASN A 127 -1.87 4.32 -16.56
N LEU A 128 -2.32 5.23 -17.42
CA LEU A 128 -2.54 4.96 -18.83
C LEU A 128 -1.26 5.22 -19.66
N PRO A 129 -1.09 4.50 -20.79
CA PRO A 129 0.00 4.74 -21.73
C PRO A 129 -0.08 6.14 -22.36
N SER A 130 1.02 6.61 -22.93
CA SER A 130 1.05 7.88 -23.66
C SER A 130 0.15 7.79 -24.89
N ILE A 131 -0.96 8.54 -24.89
CA ILE A 131 -1.93 8.61 -25.99
C ILE A 131 -1.95 10.06 -26.50
N PRO A 132 -2.10 10.32 -27.82
CA PRO A 132 -2.19 11.67 -28.37
C PRO A 132 -3.32 12.47 -27.72
N THR A 133 -3.05 13.74 -27.36
CA THR A 133 -3.98 14.61 -26.62
C THR A 133 -5.37 14.70 -27.24
N GLU A 134 -5.46 14.69 -28.57
CA GLU A 134 -6.73 14.74 -29.31
C GLU A 134 -7.61 13.51 -29.08
N SER A 135 -7.00 12.35 -28.79
CA SER A 135 -7.70 11.09 -28.53
C SER A 135 -7.92 10.79 -27.05
N GLN A 136 -7.39 11.61 -26.13
CA GLN A 136 -7.53 11.40 -24.68
C GLN A 136 -8.97 11.64 -24.21
N GLY A 137 -9.57 12.76 -24.59
CA GLY A 137 -10.95 13.12 -24.20
C GLY A 137 -11.99 12.05 -24.52
N PRO A 138 -12.17 11.64 -25.79
CA PRO A 138 -13.18 10.65 -26.15
C PRO A 138 -12.93 9.25 -25.53
N LEU A 139 -11.66 8.92 -25.22
CA LEU A 139 -11.30 7.68 -24.55
C LEU A 139 -11.66 7.72 -23.06
N LEU A 140 -11.42 8.85 -22.39
CA LEU A 140 -11.82 9.06 -20.99
C LEU A 140 -13.34 9.01 -20.83
N ASP A 141 -14.09 9.68 -21.70
CA ASP A 141 -15.56 9.67 -21.69
C ASP A 141 -16.13 8.26 -21.88
N ARG A 142 -15.48 7.47 -22.74
CA ARG A 142 -15.85 6.07 -22.96
C ARG A 142 -15.57 5.23 -21.72
N ILE A 143 -14.40 5.36 -21.12
CA ILE A 143 -14.01 4.62 -19.91
C ILE A 143 -14.94 4.96 -18.75
N GLU A 144 -15.25 6.24 -18.53
CA GLU A 144 -16.16 6.67 -17.49
C GLU A 144 -17.54 6.04 -17.65
N ARG A 145 -18.08 6.03 -18.88
CA ARG A 145 -19.38 5.43 -19.18
C ARG A 145 -19.38 3.91 -18.99
N ASP A 146 -18.34 3.23 -19.48
CA ASP A 146 -18.23 1.78 -19.39
C ASP A 146 -18.07 1.33 -17.93
N LEU A 147 -17.22 2.02 -17.16
CA LEU A 147 -17.06 1.76 -15.73
C LEU A 147 -18.35 2.06 -14.97
N SER A 148 -19.02 3.19 -15.23
CA SER A 148 -20.31 3.52 -14.60
C SER A 148 -21.31 2.38 -14.78
N LYS A 149 -21.41 1.87 -16.02
CA LYS A 149 -22.29 0.75 -16.35
C LYS A 149 -21.88 -0.54 -15.64
N LEU A 150 -20.59 -0.85 -15.60
CA LEU A 150 -20.06 -2.03 -14.90
C LEU A 150 -20.37 -1.97 -13.39
N PHE A 151 -20.17 -0.82 -12.76
CA PHE A 151 -20.49 -0.61 -11.36
C PHE A 151 -21.98 -0.74 -11.07
N GLU A 152 -22.83 -0.16 -11.92
CA GLU A 152 -24.28 -0.21 -11.72
C GLU A 152 -24.86 -1.60 -11.97
N GLU A 153 -24.52 -2.23 -13.10
CA GLU A 153 -25.12 -3.51 -13.53
C GLU A 153 -24.55 -4.71 -12.77
N THR A 154 -23.24 -4.71 -12.51
CA THR A 154 -22.55 -5.88 -11.95
C THR A 154 -22.44 -5.80 -10.43
N LEU A 155 -22.13 -4.61 -9.90
CA LEU A 155 -21.88 -4.40 -8.48
C LEU A 155 -23.06 -3.75 -7.75
N GLY A 156 -24.11 -3.32 -8.48
CA GLY A 156 -25.25 -2.61 -7.90
C GLY A 156 -24.90 -1.26 -7.30
N TYR A 157 -23.76 -0.69 -7.68
CA TYR A 157 -23.21 0.54 -7.14
C TYR A 157 -23.70 1.74 -7.97
N ARG A 158 -24.63 2.52 -7.41
CA ARG A 158 -25.28 3.68 -8.08
C ARG A 158 -24.76 5.04 -7.61
N LYS A 159 -23.64 5.06 -6.89
CA LYS A 159 -23.06 6.30 -6.38
C LYS A 159 -22.02 6.85 -7.36
N GLU A 160 -21.75 8.13 -7.25
CA GLU A 160 -20.63 8.78 -7.93
C GLU A 160 -19.31 8.11 -7.51
N PHE A 161 -18.43 7.88 -8.49
CA PHE A 161 -17.06 7.42 -8.28
C PHE A 161 -16.09 8.46 -8.86
N LEU A 162 -14.86 8.44 -8.36
CA LEU A 162 -13.78 9.31 -8.83
C LEU A 162 -12.86 8.50 -9.72
N PHE A 163 -12.60 8.99 -10.93
CA PHE A 163 -11.61 8.40 -11.83
C PHE A 163 -10.43 9.36 -11.99
N SER A 164 -9.24 8.92 -11.61
CA SER A 164 -8.00 9.69 -11.71
C SER A 164 -7.04 9.00 -12.67
N VAL A 165 -6.65 9.71 -13.72
CA VAL A 165 -5.75 9.18 -14.74
C VAL A 165 -4.41 9.90 -14.69
N ASN A 166 -3.35 9.11 -14.76
CA ASN A 166 -2.00 9.61 -15.00
C ASN A 166 -1.48 9.04 -16.32
N PHE A 167 -1.22 9.91 -17.29
CA PHE A 167 -0.63 9.51 -18.57
C PHE A 167 0.89 9.50 -18.44
N ARG A 168 1.54 8.38 -18.76
CA ARG A 168 3.01 8.37 -18.89
C ARG A 168 3.40 9.33 -20.01
N GLN A 169 4.30 10.28 -19.73
CA GLN A 169 4.90 11.07 -20.79
C GLN A 169 5.75 10.15 -21.68
N PRO A 170 5.72 10.33 -23.01
CA PRO A 170 6.64 9.62 -23.88
C PRO A 170 8.05 10.06 -23.51
N GLU A 171 8.91 9.09 -23.22
CA GLU A 171 10.34 9.32 -23.03
C GLU A 171 10.84 10.02 -24.29
N LYS A 172 11.30 11.26 -24.15
CA LYS A 172 11.88 12.01 -25.27
C LYS A 172 13.01 11.17 -25.85
N GLU A 173 12.82 10.70 -27.07
CA GLU A 173 13.86 10.09 -27.89
C GLU A 173 15.04 11.07 -27.95
N PRO A 174 16.28 10.66 -27.64
CA PRO A 174 17.40 11.57 -27.54
C PRO A 174 17.62 12.26 -28.89
N GLU A 175 17.44 13.58 -28.86
CA GLU A 175 17.68 14.51 -29.96
C GLU A 175 19.08 14.25 -30.52
N GLN A 176 19.16 13.66 -31.71
CA GLN A 176 20.41 13.46 -32.43
C GLN A 176 21.00 14.85 -32.70
N ILE A 177 22.04 15.19 -31.94
CA ILE A 177 22.81 16.42 -32.13
C ILE A 177 23.39 16.40 -33.56
N PRO A 178 23.03 17.36 -34.44
CA PRO A 178 23.62 17.44 -35.76
C PRO A 178 25.11 17.69 -35.64
N LEU A 179 25.90 16.81 -36.25
CA LEU A 179 27.35 16.84 -36.32
C LEU A 179 27.79 17.87 -37.37
N GLU A 180 27.37 19.14 -37.22
CA GLU A 180 27.79 20.25 -38.07
C GLU A 180 27.72 21.56 -37.29
N GLN A 181 28.77 21.86 -36.51
CA GLN A 181 29.39 23.19 -36.35
C GLN A 181 30.79 22.93 -35.76
N SER A 182 31.77 22.65 -36.63
CA SER A 182 32.82 23.61 -37.04
C SER A 182 33.91 23.77 -35.97
N LEU A 183 35.07 23.12 -36.12
CA LEU A 183 36.25 23.65 -36.83
C LEU A 183 36.74 24.99 -36.27
#